data_AF-A0A6V8MVA5-F1
#
_entry.id   AF-A0A6V8MVA5-F1
#
_cell.length_a   1.000
_cell.length_b   1.000
_cell.length_c   1.000
_cell.angle_alpha   90.00
_cell.angle_beta   90.00
_cell.angle_gamma   90.00
#
_symmetry.space_group_name_H-M   'P 1'
#
loop_
_entity.id
_entity.type
_entity.pdbx_description
1 polymer ?
#
loop_
_entity_poly.entity_id
_entity_poly.type
_entity_poly.pdbx_seq_one_letter_code
_entity_poly.pdbx_strand_id
1 'polypeptide(L)'
;MSIELNNPQIHIRNLLLHHGAEVTEPSCVESLLNFLDQEDPSLKAAIAIQTIERLINPHQKPALPETLQRLYHFEEMLRRPLPTAEQIDPFFEVQRKSRDHVIHALNTYLLGLLLVRELNIPAIPGFSFQWKITSLFHDIGYPFEIAQKLVDQSVVDPLNTLVNPDIRGQKYLVKYNFSRFKTLTTKEKSLDLMQVFLQEQWGLTVKAQSLYANMLRSGKLKHGVVSSLLLMAHIDLCYKKNNPSDIYEGNDEQEVSWSRRTFRENIIPACAAIMLHDAHKTNFDLNKIDKDVAPLPWLLRVCDALQDWDRPRAGSRQGITAENYLIGIHDGFIDFRCPLSRVKSIWEEDLDPIKEKCMSIHIAPNDQ
;
A
#
# COMPACT_ATOMS: atom_id res chain seq x y z
N MET A 1 0.31 -11.37 -26.73
CA MET A 1 1.66 -11.81 -26.29
C MET A 1 1.45 -12.52 -24.97
N SER A 2 2.00 -13.72 -24.79
CA SER A 2 1.86 -14.50 -23.55
C SER A 2 3.20 -14.51 -22.81
N ILE A 3 3.21 -14.09 -21.55
CA ILE A 3 4.38 -14.06 -20.67
C ILE A 3 4.04 -14.88 -19.44
N GLU A 4 4.88 -15.85 -19.08
CA GLU A 4 4.75 -16.59 -17.83
C GLU A 4 5.91 -16.26 -16.89
N LEU A 5 5.60 -15.61 -15.77
CA LEU A 5 6.54 -15.25 -14.74
C LEU A 5 6.51 -16.31 -13.63
N ASN A 6 7.16 -17.44 -13.90
CA ASN A 6 7.44 -18.45 -12.88
C ASN A 6 8.48 -17.91 -11.90
N ASN A 7 8.18 -17.94 -10.60
CA ASN A 7 8.99 -17.29 -9.57
C ASN A 7 9.23 -15.80 -9.88
N PRO A 8 8.27 -14.90 -9.55
CA PRO A 8 8.37 -13.48 -9.89
C PRO A 8 9.66 -12.81 -9.38
N GLN A 9 10.29 -13.31 -8.33
CA GLN A 9 11.57 -12.77 -7.85
C GLN A 9 12.73 -12.99 -8.82
N ILE A 10 12.79 -14.12 -9.53
CA ILE A 10 13.83 -14.36 -10.55
C ILE A 10 13.67 -13.35 -11.68
N HIS A 11 12.44 -13.09 -12.11
CA HIS A 11 12.16 -12.11 -13.16
C HIS A 11 12.50 -10.68 -12.72
N ILE A 12 12.16 -10.30 -11.49
CA ILE A 12 12.58 -9.01 -10.90
C ILE A 12 14.11 -8.92 -10.84
N ARG A 13 14.79 -10.00 -10.43
CA ARG A 13 16.25 -10.04 -10.36
C ARG A 13 16.89 -9.86 -11.75
N ASN A 14 16.39 -10.57 -12.75
CA ASN A 14 16.86 -10.44 -14.13
C ASN A 14 16.59 -9.03 -14.70
N LEU A 15 15.42 -8.46 -14.39
CA LEU A 15 15.10 -7.07 -14.72
C LEU A 15 16.14 -6.11 -14.13
N LEU A 16 16.49 -6.26 -12.85
CA LEU A 16 17.47 -5.40 -12.20
C LEU A 16 18.89 -5.59 -12.75
N LEU A 17 19.29 -6.82 -13.05
CA LEU A 17 20.62 -7.10 -13.60
C LEU A 17 20.82 -6.55 -15.01
N HIS A 18 19.80 -6.64 -15.86
CA HIS A 18 19.92 -6.29 -17.27
C HIS A 18 19.41 -4.87 -17.59
N HIS A 19 18.47 -4.38 -16.81
CA HIS A 19 17.76 -3.12 -17.05
C HIS A 19 17.64 -2.24 -15.80
N GLY A 20 18.37 -2.55 -14.71
CA GLY A 20 18.23 -1.83 -13.44
C GLY A 20 18.44 -0.32 -13.56
N ALA A 21 19.42 0.11 -14.36
CA ALA A 21 19.69 1.54 -14.60
C ALA A 21 18.60 2.24 -15.43
N GLU A 22 17.77 1.48 -16.16
CA GLU A 22 16.65 2.01 -16.95
C GLU A 22 15.38 2.14 -16.10
N VAL A 23 15.15 1.19 -15.18
CA VAL A 23 13.87 1.09 -14.43
C VAL A 23 13.92 1.69 -13.03
N THR A 24 15.10 1.98 -12.49
CA THR A 24 15.27 2.56 -11.15
C THR A 24 16.57 3.36 -11.05
N GLU A 25 16.81 4.02 -9.92
CA GLU A 25 18.06 4.72 -9.65
C GLU A 25 19.26 3.74 -9.72
N PRO A 26 20.29 4.01 -10.55
CA PRO A 26 21.44 3.11 -10.70
C PRO A 26 22.15 2.80 -9.36
N SER A 27 22.21 3.79 -8.47
CA SER A 27 22.79 3.67 -7.12
C SER A 27 22.03 2.72 -6.19
N CYS A 28 20.79 2.35 -6.54
CA CYS A 28 19.94 1.46 -5.75
C CYS A 28 19.97 0.01 -6.23
N VAL A 29 20.45 -0.28 -7.45
CA VAL A 29 20.38 -1.61 -8.07
C VAL A 29 21.02 -2.68 -7.18
N GLU A 30 22.24 -2.44 -6.69
CA GLU A 30 22.94 -3.37 -5.80
C GLU A 30 22.16 -3.62 -4.49
N SER A 31 21.58 -2.57 -3.91
CA SER A 31 20.78 -2.67 -2.68
C SER A 31 19.51 -3.51 -2.90
N LEU A 32 18.86 -3.35 -4.06
CA LEU A 32 17.68 -4.12 -4.45
C LEU A 32 18.02 -5.59 -4.72
N LEU A 33 19.16 -5.87 -5.35
CA LEU A 33 19.64 -7.24 -5.53
C LEU A 33 19.96 -7.89 -4.18
N ASN A 34 20.66 -7.19 -3.30
CA ASN A 34 20.95 -7.66 -1.93
C ASN A 34 19.67 -7.91 -1.13
N PHE A 35 18.61 -7.12 -1.34
CA PHE A 35 17.31 -7.36 -0.72
C PHE A 35 16.65 -8.65 -1.22
N LEU A 36 16.70 -8.91 -2.52
CA LEU A 36 16.12 -10.13 -3.11
C LEU A 36 16.86 -11.39 -2.65
N ASP A 37 18.19 -11.31 -2.55
CA ASP A 37 19.05 -12.44 -2.18
C ASP A 37 19.08 -12.70 -0.65
N GLN A 38 18.41 -11.87 0.18
CA GLN A 38 18.39 -12.04 1.63
C GLN A 38 17.27 -12.97 2.11
N GLU A 39 17.65 -13.99 2.89
CA GLU A 39 16.73 -14.98 3.48
C GLU A 39 16.38 -14.69 4.94
N ASP A 40 17.27 -14.07 5.72
CA ASP A 40 16.98 -13.72 7.11
C ASP A 40 15.97 -12.56 7.17
N PRO A 41 14.78 -12.74 7.78
CA PRO A 41 13.74 -11.71 7.75
C PRO A 41 14.15 -10.39 8.42
N SER A 42 14.99 -10.44 9.47
CA SER A 42 15.38 -9.24 10.22
C SER A 42 16.39 -8.43 9.41
N LEU A 43 17.36 -9.10 8.81
CA LEU A 43 18.32 -8.49 7.91
C LEU A 43 17.65 -8.01 6.61
N LYS A 44 16.68 -8.77 6.08
CA LYS A 44 15.90 -8.39 4.89
C LYS A 44 15.13 -7.09 5.13
N ALA A 45 14.50 -6.94 6.30
CA ALA A 45 13.82 -5.69 6.66
C ALA A 45 14.81 -4.52 6.82
N ALA A 46 15.97 -4.74 7.44
CA ALA A 46 17.00 -3.71 7.56
C ALA A 46 17.52 -3.24 6.18
N ILE A 47 17.78 -4.18 5.27
CA ILE A 47 18.16 -3.88 3.88
C ILE A 47 17.01 -3.16 3.17
N ALA A 48 15.75 -3.56 3.40
CA ALA A 48 14.60 -2.89 2.81
C ALA A 48 14.50 -1.42 3.22
N ILE A 49 14.64 -1.11 4.52
CA ILE A 49 14.65 0.28 5.03
C ILE A 49 15.76 1.10 4.36
N GLN A 50 17.00 0.59 4.37
CA GLN A 50 18.13 1.29 3.74
C GLN A 50 17.92 1.48 2.23
N THR A 51 17.31 0.51 1.56
CA THR A 51 17.02 0.60 0.14
C THR A 51 15.96 1.66 -0.14
N ILE A 52 14.91 1.73 0.68
CA ILE A 52 13.88 2.77 0.56
C ILE A 52 14.46 4.15 0.85
N GLU A 53 15.34 4.30 1.84
CA GLU A 53 16.09 5.53 2.08
C GLU A 53 16.83 5.97 0.81
N ARG A 54 17.58 5.07 0.17
CA ARG A 54 18.31 5.37 -1.07
C ARG A 54 17.38 5.73 -2.23
N LEU A 55 16.21 5.10 -2.34
CA LEU A 55 15.22 5.42 -3.38
C LEU A 55 14.58 6.80 -3.20
N ILE A 56 14.42 7.27 -1.96
CA ILE A 56 13.71 8.50 -1.61
C ILE A 56 14.64 9.70 -1.40
N ASN A 57 15.87 9.48 -0.93
CA ASN A 57 16.84 10.55 -0.66
C ASN A 57 17.12 11.48 -1.84
N PRO A 58 17.25 11.01 -3.10
CA PRO A 58 17.40 11.88 -4.27
C PRO A 58 16.27 12.91 -4.41
N HIS A 59 15.07 12.61 -3.90
CA HIS A 59 13.91 13.49 -3.94
C HIS A 59 13.89 14.52 -2.80
N GLN A 60 14.92 14.52 -1.95
CA GLN A 60 15.08 15.37 -0.77
C GLN A 60 13.85 15.35 0.15
N LYS A 61 13.26 14.17 0.38
CA LYS A 61 12.14 13.98 1.32
C LYS A 61 12.58 13.19 2.57
N PRO A 62 13.54 13.71 3.38
CA PRO A 62 14.24 12.92 4.40
C PRO A 62 13.38 12.44 5.57
N ALA A 63 12.20 13.03 5.79
CA ALA A 63 11.29 12.60 6.86
C ALA A 63 10.47 11.36 6.50
N LEU A 64 10.39 11.00 5.20
CA LEU A 64 9.62 9.84 4.76
C LEU A 64 10.26 8.51 5.18
N PRO A 65 11.58 8.27 4.97
CA PRO A 65 12.17 7.01 5.39
C PRO A 65 12.12 6.77 6.90
N GLU A 66 12.27 7.81 7.71
CA GLU A 66 12.12 7.72 9.17
C GLU A 66 10.73 7.19 9.57
N THR A 67 9.69 7.54 8.82
CA THR A 67 8.33 7.06 9.06
C THR A 67 8.23 5.53 8.87
N LEU A 68 8.93 4.98 7.88
CA LEU A 68 8.96 3.53 7.63
C LEU A 68 9.78 2.77 8.65
N GLN A 69 10.89 3.35 9.13
CA GLN A 69 11.66 2.76 10.21
C GLN A 69 10.81 2.64 11.49
N ARG A 70 10.03 3.69 11.81
CA ARG A 70 9.08 3.67 12.94
C ARG A 70 7.97 2.63 12.75
N LEU A 71 7.44 2.49 11.53
CA LEU A 71 6.47 1.45 11.18
C LEU A 71 7.03 0.06 11.45
N TYR A 72 8.24 -0.23 10.96
CA TYR A 72 8.92 -1.50 11.19
C TYR A 72 9.10 -1.81 12.69
N HIS A 73 9.59 -0.85 13.47
CA HIS A 73 9.75 -1.04 14.91
C HIS A 73 8.43 -1.32 15.62
N PHE A 74 7.36 -0.62 15.25
CA PHE A 74 6.02 -0.88 15.77
C PHE A 74 5.56 -2.32 15.46
N GLU A 75 5.75 -2.78 14.23
CA GLU A 75 5.39 -4.14 13.82
C GLU A 75 6.25 -5.23 14.47
N GLU A 76 7.53 -4.95 14.65
CA GLU A 76 8.44 -5.84 15.37
C GLU A 76 7.99 -6.00 16.83
N MET A 77 7.62 -4.90 17.50
CA MET A 77 7.05 -4.94 18.85
C MET A 77 5.78 -5.78 18.90
N LEU A 78 4.90 -5.67 17.90
CA LEU A 78 3.68 -6.48 17.80
C LEU A 78 3.95 -7.95 17.47
N ARG A 79 5.13 -8.32 16.94
CA ARG A 79 5.47 -9.73 16.65
C ARG A 79 6.13 -10.44 17.83
N ARG A 80 6.61 -9.69 18.83
CA ARG A 80 7.26 -10.28 19.99
C ARG A 80 6.21 -10.97 20.87
N PRO A 81 6.38 -12.27 21.20
CA PRO A 81 5.47 -12.96 22.10
C PRO A 81 5.48 -12.25 23.45
N LEU A 82 4.30 -11.91 23.97
CA LEU A 82 4.20 -11.41 25.34
C LEU A 82 4.48 -12.57 26.30
N PRO A 83 5.31 -12.38 27.33
CA PRO A 83 5.52 -13.39 28.35
C PRO A 83 4.28 -13.42 29.26
N THR A 84 3.24 -14.15 28.88
CA THR A 84 2.10 -14.41 29.76
C THR A 84 2.09 -15.87 30.21
N ALA A 85 1.97 -16.07 31.52
CA ALA A 85 1.98 -17.38 32.17
C ALA A 85 0.70 -18.21 31.91
N GLU A 86 -0.30 -17.64 31.23
CA GLU A 86 -1.58 -18.28 30.92
C GLU A 86 -1.92 -18.05 29.44
N GLN A 87 -2.30 -19.13 28.74
CA GLN A 87 -2.34 -19.29 27.29
C GLN A 87 -3.45 -18.54 26.54
N ILE A 88 -3.97 -17.43 27.06
CA ILE A 88 -4.96 -16.61 26.36
C ILE A 88 -4.40 -15.21 26.25
N ASP A 89 -3.56 -15.00 25.23
CA ASP A 89 -3.12 -13.67 24.86
C ASP A 89 -4.25 -13.00 24.04
N PRO A 90 -4.99 -12.01 24.58
CA PRO A 90 -6.01 -11.29 23.82
C PRO A 90 -5.41 -10.55 22.61
N PHE A 91 -4.09 -10.40 22.56
CA PHE A 91 -3.35 -9.84 21.43
C PHE A 91 -2.99 -10.89 20.38
N PHE A 92 -3.18 -12.20 20.62
CA PHE A 92 -2.74 -13.26 19.72
C PHE A 92 -3.27 -13.10 18.29
N GLU A 93 -4.54 -12.74 18.10
CA GLU A 93 -5.10 -12.52 16.76
C GLU A 93 -4.50 -11.30 16.05
N VAL A 94 -4.15 -10.25 16.79
CA VAL A 94 -3.48 -9.06 16.24
C VAL A 94 -2.02 -9.36 15.92
N GLN A 95 -1.32 -10.07 16.80
CA GLN A 95 0.03 -10.59 16.53
C GLN A 95 0.01 -11.53 15.32
N ARG A 96 -1.04 -12.35 15.17
CA ARG A 96 -1.20 -13.29 14.05
C ARG A 96 -1.37 -12.61 12.70
N LYS A 97 -2.07 -11.47 12.71
CA LYS A 97 -2.33 -10.64 11.53
C LYS A 97 -1.27 -9.55 11.32
N SER A 98 -0.36 -9.35 12.26
CA SER A 98 0.80 -8.47 12.08
C SER A 98 1.72 -9.10 11.03
N ARG A 99 1.96 -8.35 9.97
CA ARG A 99 2.82 -8.72 8.84
C ARG A 99 3.85 -7.64 8.66
N ASP A 100 4.96 -7.96 8.02
CA ASP A 100 6.00 -6.98 7.71
C ASP A 100 5.54 -6.09 6.55
N HIS A 101 5.24 -4.82 6.81
CA HIS A 101 4.77 -3.89 5.76
C HIS A 101 5.93 -3.23 5.02
N VAL A 102 7.15 -3.23 5.58
CA VAL A 102 8.30 -2.64 4.90
C VAL A 102 8.81 -3.56 3.79
N ILE A 103 8.93 -4.86 4.08
CA ILE A 103 9.24 -5.88 3.06
C ILE A 103 8.14 -5.92 2.00
N HIS A 104 6.87 -5.88 2.43
CA HIS A 104 5.70 -5.82 1.53
C HIS A 104 5.79 -4.62 0.57
N ALA A 105 5.99 -3.42 1.11
CA ALA A 105 6.07 -2.19 0.34
C ALA A 105 7.20 -2.22 -0.71
N LEU A 106 8.39 -2.73 -0.35
CA LEU A 106 9.50 -2.84 -1.30
C LEU A 106 9.26 -3.92 -2.37
N ASN A 107 8.69 -5.07 -2.00
CA ASN A 107 8.29 -6.06 -2.99
C ASN A 107 7.18 -5.54 -3.92
N THR A 108 6.23 -4.76 -3.40
CA THR A 108 5.16 -4.12 -4.19
C THR A 108 5.76 -3.15 -5.20
N TYR A 109 6.74 -2.33 -4.78
CA TYR A 109 7.51 -1.46 -5.67
C TYR A 109 8.17 -2.25 -6.80
N LEU A 110 8.93 -3.29 -6.45
CA LEU A 110 9.69 -4.12 -7.40
C LEU A 110 8.79 -4.86 -8.40
N LEU A 111 7.68 -5.42 -7.93
CA LEU A 111 6.68 -6.04 -8.79
C LEU A 111 6.09 -5.01 -9.76
N GLY A 112 5.84 -3.79 -9.30
CA GLY A 112 5.37 -2.71 -10.15
C GLY A 112 6.35 -2.38 -11.28
N LEU A 113 7.65 -2.32 -11.00
CA LEU A 113 8.67 -2.09 -12.05
C LEU A 113 8.63 -3.18 -13.12
N LEU A 114 8.47 -4.44 -12.72
CA LEU A 114 8.32 -5.55 -13.64
C LEU A 114 7.06 -5.40 -14.49
N LEU A 115 5.90 -5.19 -13.87
CA LEU A 115 4.63 -5.09 -14.59
C LEU A 115 4.56 -3.87 -15.51
N VAL A 116 5.17 -2.73 -15.13
CA VAL A 116 5.25 -1.55 -16.00
C VAL A 116 5.93 -1.88 -17.32
N ARG A 117 7.04 -2.64 -17.25
CA ARG A 117 7.77 -3.07 -18.43
C ARG A 117 7.01 -4.11 -19.23
N GLU A 118 6.59 -5.20 -18.59
CA GLU A 118 5.99 -6.35 -19.28
C GLU A 118 4.60 -6.03 -19.87
N LEU A 119 3.87 -5.08 -19.29
CA LEU A 119 2.52 -4.68 -19.72
C LEU A 119 2.47 -3.36 -20.48
N ASN A 120 3.64 -2.72 -20.69
CA ASN A 120 3.75 -1.39 -21.29
C ASN A 120 2.81 -0.38 -20.64
N ILE A 121 2.80 -0.33 -19.30
CA ILE A 121 1.97 0.62 -18.56
C ILE A 121 2.50 2.03 -18.86
N PRO A 122 1.63 2.99 -19.22
CA PRO A 122 2.09 4.31 -19.61
C PRO A 122 2.83 5.01 -18.47
N ALA A 123 4.08 5.39 -18.73
CA ALA A 123 4.86 6.24 -17.85
C ALA A 123 4.40 7.70 -18.02
N ILE A 124 3.42 8.11 -17.22
CA ILE A 124 2.99 9.51 -17.14
C ILE A 124 4.10 10.42 -16.59
N PRO A 125 4.08 11.74 -16.85
CA PRO A 125 5.04 12.66 -16.26
C PRO A 125 5.10 12.51 -14.73
N GLY A 126 6.30 12.33 -14.19
CA GLY A 126 6.51 12.11 -12.76
C GLY A 126 6.25 10.69 -12.25
N PHE A 127 5.90 9.73 -13.13
CA PHE A 127 5.53 8.37 -12.76
C PHE A 127 6.54 7.69 -11.84
N SER A 128 7.84 7.78 -12.11
CA SER A 128 8.88 7.16 -11.28
C SER A 128 8.79 7.61 -9.82
N PHE A 129 8.64 8.92 -9.57
CA PHE A 129 8.53 9.44 -8.23
C PHE A 129 7.15 9.16 -7.62
N GLN A 130 6.08 9.33 -8.39
CA GLN A 130 4.72 8.98 -7.96
C GLN A 130 4.64 7.52 -7.51
N TRP A 131 5.22 6.59 -8.29
CA TRP A 131 5.23 5.17 -7.97
C TRP A 131 6.00 4.89 -6.69
N LYS A 132 7.18 5.48 -6.48
CA LYS A 132 7.91 5.37 -5.20
C LYS A 132 7.04 5.80 -4.01
N ILE A 133 6.32 6.92 -4.12
CA ILE A 133 5.42 7.38 -3.05
C ILE A 133 4.24 6.42 -2.87
N THR A 134 3.60 6.02 -3.95
CA THR A 134 2.44 5.13 -3.96
C THR A 134 2.77 3.76 -3.39
N SER A 135 3.78 3.07 -3.93
CA SER A 135 4.10 1.70 -3.55
C SER A 135 4.78 1.60 -2.19
N LEU A 136 5.69 2.54 -1.85
CA LEU A 136 6.49 2.42 -0.63
C LEU A 136 5.74 2.88 0.63
N PHE A 137 4.68 3.69 0.47
CA PHE A 137 3.98 4.32 1.61
C PHE A 137 2.47 4.06 1.64
N HIS A 138 1.92 3.15 0.83
CA HIS A 138 0.48 2.87 0.83
C HIS A 138 -0.05 2.37 2.18
N ASP A 139 0.76 1.67 2.97
CA ASP A 139 0.36 1.03 4.23
C ASP A 139 0.76 1.79 5.51
N ILE A 140 1.25 3.03 5.43
CA ILE A 140 1.68 3.78 6.63
C ILE A 140 0.54 4.08 7.63
N GLY A 141 -0.71 3.97 7.20
CA GLY A 141 -1.91 4.09 8.02
C GLY A 141 -2.30 2.80 8.76
N TYR A 142 -1.67 1.66 8.44
CA TYR A 142 -1.99 0.36 9.04
C TYR A 142 -1.83 0.32 10.57
N PRO A 143 -0.83 0.98 11.19
CA PRO A 143 -0.74 1.05 12.66
C PRO A 143 -2.00 1.62 13.34
N PHE A 144 -2.69 2.56 12.69
CA PHE A 144 -3.93 3.11 13.25
C PHE A 144 -5.07 2.09 13.19
N GLU A 145 -5.15 1.33 12.10
CA GLU A 145 -6.12 0.24 11.98
C GLU A 145 -5.87 -0.86 13.02
N ILE A 146 -4.60 -1.24 13.25
CA ILE A 146 -4.25 -2.17 14.33
C ILE A 146 -4.64 -1.59 15.69
N ALA A 147 -4.25 -0.34 15.97
CA ALA A 147 -4.56 0.32 17.24
C ALA A 147 -6.07 0.33 17.50
N GLN A 148 -6.89 0.57 16.48
CA GLN A 148 -8.34 0.50 16.63
C GLN A 148 -8.80 -0.92 16.96
N LYS A 149 -8.36 -1.93 16.21
CA LYS A 149 -8.72 -3.34 16.49
C LYS A 149 -8.37 -3.74 17.92
N LEU A 150 -7.22 -3.29 18.41
CA LEU A 150 -6.77 -3.54 19.77
C LEU A 150 -7.70 -2.90 20.81
N VAL A 151 -8.05 -1.63 20.64
CA VAL A 151 -8.97 -0.94 21.57
C VAL A 151 -10.37 -1.56 21.47
N ASP A 152 -10.82 -1.92 20.27
CA ASP A 152 -12.12 -2.53 20.06
C ASP A 152 -12.22 -3.86 20.84
N GLN A 153 -11.22 -4.74 20.67
CA GLN A 153 -11.19 -6.05 21.33
C GLN A 153 -11.00 -5.98 22.85
N SER A 154 -10.12 -5.08 23.33
CA SER A 154 -9.72 -5.04 24.74
C SER A 154 -10.65 -4.19 25.62
N VAL A 155 -11.34 -3.22 25.04
CA VAL A 155 -12.14 -2.24 25.80
C VAL A 155 -13.57 -2.16 25.29
N VAL A 156 -13.77 -1.91 23.99
CA VAL A 156 -15.09 -1.60 23.45
C VAL A 156 -16.02 -2.81 23.47
N ASP A 157 -15.55 -3.97 23.03
CA ASP A 157 -16.33 -5.20 22.99
C ASP A 157 -16.74 -5.65 24.40
N PRO A 158 -15.83 -5.73 25.40
CA PRO A 158 -16.22 -5.97 26.79
C PRO A 158 -17.23 -4.95 27.34
N LEU A 159 -17.08 -3.66 27.06
CA LEU A 159 -18.06 -2.66 27.50
C LEU A 159 -19.41 -2.88 26.83
N ASN A 160 -19.44 -3.23 25.55
CA ASN A 160 -20.67 -3.46 24.80
C ASN A 160 -21.40 -4.74 25.23
N THR A 161 -20.74 -5.73 25.83
CA THR A 161 -21.43 -6.89 26.43
C THR A 161 -22.12 -6.54 27.74
N LEU A 162 -21.66 -5.50 28.45
CA LEU A 162 -22.27 -5.00 29.68
C LEU A 162 -23.47 -4.07 29.43
N VAL A 163 -23.60 -3.51 28.23
CA VAL A 163 -24.76 -2.66 27.87
C VAL A 163 -25.98 -3.55 27.70
N ASN A 164 -27.01 -3.33 28.53
CA ASN A 164 -28.26 -4.08 28.50
C ASN A 164 -28.94 -3.93 27.11
N PRO A 165 -29.31 -5.04 26.43
CA PRO A 165 -30.03 -4.99 25.15
C PRO A 165 -31.35 -4.20 25.17
N ASP A 166 -31.96 -4.02 26.36
CA ASP A 166 -33.17 -3.20 26.53
C ASP A 166 -32.92 -1.68 26.37
N ILE A 167 -31.67 -1.23 26.53
CA ILE A 167 -31.26 0.14 26.22
C ILE A 167 -30.93 0.17 24.73
N ARG A 168 -31.97 0.15 23.89
CA ARG A 168 -31.87 0.17 22.44
C ARG A 168 -30.95 1.30 21.95
N GLY A 169 -29.75 0.95 21.50
CA GLY A 169 -29.05 1.69 20.45
C GLY A 169 -27.76 2.43 20.82
N GLN A 170 -27.28 2.39 22.07
CA GLN A 170 -25.99 3.03 22.40
C GLN A 170 -24.90 1.98 22.62
N LYS A 171 -24.24 1.59 21.52
CA LYS A 171 -22.95 0.90 21.60
C LYS A 171 -21.83 1.92 21.79
N TYR A 172 -20.87 1.59 22.65
CA TYR A 172 -19.60 2.28 22.70
C TYR A 172 -18.86 2.10 21.36
N LEU A 173 -18.21 3.16 20.91
CA LEU A 173 -17.37 3.18 19.71
C LEU A 173 -16.19 4.12 19.94
N VAL A 174 -15.01 3.72 19.51
CA VAL A 174 -13.83 4.59 19.46
C VAL A 174 -13.79 5.31 18.12
N LYS A 175 -13.69 6.65 18.18
CA LYS A 175 -13.58 7.49 16.97
C LYS A 175 -12.24 8.20 16.94
N TYR A 176 -11.54 8.05 15.83
CA TYR A 176 -10.33 8.80 15.54
C TYR A 176 -10.67 10.09 14.79
N ASN A 177 -10.07 11.19 15.21
CA ASN A 177 -10.28 12.49 14.59
C ASN A 177 -9.13 12.81 13.62
N PHE A 178 -9.34 12.53 12.34
CA PHE A 178 -8.41 12.89 11.26
C PHE A 178 -8.70 14.27 10.62
N SER A 179 -9.55 15.10 11.23
CA SER A 179 -9.99 16.35 10.61
C SER A 179 -8.83 17.30 10.29
N ARG A 180 -7.78 17.31 11.11
CA ARG A 180 -6.57 18.12 10.89
C ARG A 180 -5.80 17.79 9.62
N PHE A 181 -5.97 16.59 9.07
CA PHE A 181 -5.25 16.15 7.87
C PHE A 181 -6.05 16.40 6.57
N LYS A 182 -7.27 16.95 6.69
CA LYS A 182 -8.12 17.29 5.55
C LYS A 182 -7.79 18.65 4.95
N THR A 183 -6.98 19.46 5.62
CA THR A 183 -6.65 20.82 5.22
C THR A 183 -5.14 20.97 5.19
N LEU A 184 -4.61 21.40 4.05
CA LEU A 184 -3.19 21.65 3.84
C LEU A 184 -2.78 23.02 4.39
N THR A 185 -1.47 23.29 4.44
CA THR A 185 -0.87 24.56 4.84
C THR A 185 -1.35 25.75 4.00
N THR A 186 -1.74 25.50 2.74
CA THR A 186 -2.35 26.47 1.81
C THR A 186 -3.84 26.73 2.06
N LYS A 187 -4.45 26.07 3.06
CA LYS A 187 -5.90 26.01 3.35
C LYS A 187 -6.73 25.26 2.31
N GLU A 188 -6.10 24.67 1.30
CA GLU A 188 -6.77 23.77 0.37
C GLU A 188 -7.18 22.47 1.06
N LYS A 189 -8.25 21.84 0.56
CA LYS A 189 -8.79 20.62 1.14
C LYS A 189 -8.24 19.39 0.42
N SER A 190 -7.55 18.52 1.15
CA SER A 190 -6.90 17.30 0.63
C SER A 190 -7.87 16.41 -0.15
N LEU A 191 -9.10 16.23 0.37
CA LEU A 191 -10.12 15.40 -0.28
C LEU A 191 -10.61 15.98 -1.61
N ASP A 192 -10.72 17.31 -1.69
CA ASP A 192 -11.18 17.99 -2.92
C ASP A 192 -10.08 17.91 -3.98
N LEU A 193 -8.83 18.09 -3.58
CA LEU A 193 -7.67 17.92 -4.45
C LEU A 193 -7.55 16.51 -5.03
N MET A 194 -7.70 15.47 -4.20
CA MET A 194 -7.72 14.08 -4.70
C MET A 194 -8.92 13.81 -5.60
N GLN A 195 -10.07 14.44 -5.32
CA GLN A 195 -11.27 14.25 -6.12
C GLN A 195 -11.08 14.67 -7.59
N VAL A 196 -10.30 15.71 -7.84
CA VAL A 196 -9.94 16.16 -9.20
C VAL A 196 -9.26 15.03 -9.98
N PHE A 197 -8.29 14.34 -9.38
CA PHE A 197 -7.64 13.20 -10.03
C PHE A 197 -8.60 12.04 -10.26
N LEU A 198 -9.39 11.70 -9.24
CA LEU A 198 -10.34 10.59 -9.32
C LEU A 198 -11.35 10.79 -10.47
N GLN A 199 -11.94 11.98 -10.58
CA GLN A 199 -13.01 12.23 -11.55
C GLN A 199 -12.51 12.77 -12.88
N GLU A 200 -11.70 13.83 -12.86
CA GLU A 200 -11.36 14.60 -14.06
C GLU A 200 -10.20 13.95 -14.82
N GLN A 201 -9.24 13.36 -14.10
CA GLN A 201 -8.06 12.75 -14.73
C GLN A 201 -8.27 11.25 -15.00
N TRP A 202 -8.92 10.54 -14.07
CA TRP A 202 -9.07 9.08 -14.14
C TRP A 202 -10.47 8.59 -14.52
N GLY A 203 -11.47 9.49 -14.63
CA GLY A 203 -12.83 9.12 -15.01
C GLY A 203 -13.56 8.22 -14.00
N LEU A 204 -13.07 8.11 -12.76
CA LEU A 204 -13.64 7.24 -11.73
C LEU A 204 -14.82 7.93 -11.04
N THR A 205 -15.91 7.18 -10.88
CA THR A 205 -17.14 7.68 -10.23
C THR A 205 -17.04 7.75 -8.70
N VAL A 206 -15.98 7.19 -8.12
CA VAL A 206 -15.76 7.14 -6.67
C VAL A 206 -15.52 8.53 -6.10
N LYS A 207 -16.10 8.79 -4.92
CA LYS A 207 -15.99 10.08 -4.24
C LYS A 207 -15.06 9.99 -3.04
N ALA A 208 -14.00 10.81 -3.01
CA ALA A 208 -13.03 10.84 -1.90
C ALA A 208 -13.70 11.16 -0.57
N GLN A 209 -14.63 12.14 -0.55
CA GLN A 209 -15.40 12.50 0.64
C GLN A 209 -16.29 11.36 1.10
N SER A 210 -16.84 10.56 0.18
CA SER A 210 -17.65 9.39 0.53
C SER A 210 -16.82 8.27 1.12
N LEU A 211 -15.62 7.98 0.58
CA LEU A 211 -14.69 7.01 1.18
C LEU A 211 -14.33 7.40 2.62
N TYR A 212 -13.97 8.66 2.83
CA TYR A 212 -13.67 9.19 4.16
C TYR A 212 -14.89 9.14 5.10
N ALA A 213 -16.06 9.59 4.64
CA ALA A 213 -17.29 9.56 5.44
C ALA A 213 -17.72 8.13 5.78
N ASN A 214 -17.54 7.18 4.86
CA ASN A 214 -17.82 5.76 5.09
C ASN A 214 -16.92 5.18 6.18
N MET A 215 -15.61 5.49 6.15
CA MET A 215 -14.68 5.11 7.22
C MET A 215 -15.11 5.65 8.59
N LEU A 216 -15.54 6.91 8.67
CA LEU A 216 -16.02 7.49 9.93
C LEU A 216 -17.34 6.88 10.40
N ARG A 217 -18.28 6.61 9.48
CA ARG A 217 -19.60 6.06 9.79
C ARG A 217 -19.56 4.61 10.21
N SER A 218 -18.73 3.80 9.55
CA SER A 218 -18.57 2.38 9.88
C SER A 218 -17.91 2.19 11.23
N GLY A 219 -17.19 3.21 11.73
CA GLY A 219 -16.35 3.10 12.90
C GLY A 219 -15.12 2.22 12.67
N LYS A 220 -14.87 1.76 11.44
CA LYS A 220 -13.72 0.94 11.06
C LYS A 220 -12.76 1.78 10.22
N LEU A 221 -11.54 1.94 10.73
CA LEU A 221 -10.47 2.60 10.00
C LEU A 221 -10.12 1.82 8.74
N LYS A 222 -9.78 2.60 7.72
CA LYS A 222 -9.36 2.12 6.41
C LYS A 222 -7.96 2.65 6.18
N HIS A 223 -6.96 1.78 6.25
CA HIS A 223 -5.56 2.20 6.22
C HIS A 223 -5.25 2.98 4.94
N GLY A 224 -5.79 2.62 3.77
CA GLY A 224 -5.58 3.41 2.55
C GLY A 224 -6.06 4.87 2.65
N VAL A 225 -7.24 5.11 3.25
CA VAL A 225 -7.75 6.48 3.49
C VAL A 225 -6.86 7.22 4.50
N VAL A 226 -6.44 6.54 5.57
CA VAL A 226 -5.59 7.12 6.61
C VAL A 226 -4.19 7.44 6.08
N SER A 227 -3.54 6.48 5.40
CA SER A 227 -2.24 6.61 4.74
C SER A 227 -2.22 7.81 3.81
N SER A 228 -3.22 7.91 2.93
CA SER A 228 -3.34 9.00 1.97
C SER A 228 -3.37 10.38 2.65
N LEU A 229 -4.22 10.55 3.67
CA LEU A 229 -4.35 11.82 4.38
C LEU A 229 -3.10 12.18 5.19
N LEU A 230 -2.52 11.20 5.89
CA LEU A 230 -1.30 11.40 6.69
C LEU A 230 -0.11 11.76 5.80
N LEU A 231 0.10 11.01 4.73
CA LEU A 231 1.20 11.21 3.80
C LEU A 231 1.11 12.56 3.11
N MET A 232 -0.07 12.92 2.59
CA MET A 232 -0.27 14.21 1.94
C MET A 232 0.00 15.37 2.90
N ALA A 233 -0.54 15.32 4.13
CA ALA A 233 -0.32 16.36 5.13
C ALA A 233 1.15 16.45 5.56
N HIS A 234 1.82 15.32 5.72
CA HIS A 234 3.23 15.29 6.11
C HIS A 234 4.14 15.85 5.01
N ILE A 235 3.93 15.44 3.75
CA ILE A 235 4.69 15.96 2.62
C ILE A 235 4.39 17.44 2.41
N ASP A 236 3.13 17.88 2.57
CA ASP A 236 2.77 19.30 2.49
C ASP A 236 3.55 20.17 3.49
N LEU A 237 3.77 19.69 4.71
CA LEU A 237 4.64 20.38 5.67
C LEU A 237 6.09 20.49 5.18
N CYS A 238 6.62 19.44 4.53
CA CYS A 238 7.94 19.51 3.90
C CYS A 238 7.97 20.53 2.75
N TYR A 239 6.92 20.61 1.93
CA TYR A 239 6.81 21.61 0.88
C TYR A 239 6.72 23.02 1.47
N LYS A 240 5.91 23.25 2.51
CA LYS A 240 5.82 24.55 3.17
C LYS A 240 7.13 25.00 3.78
N LYS A 241 7.91 24.07 4.35
CA LYS A 241 9.23 24.36 4.91
C LYS A 241 10.22 24.82 3.85
N ASN A 242 10.23 24.18 2.68
CA ASN A 242 11.21 24.45 1.62
C ASN A 242 10.72 25.48 0.58
N ASN A 243 9.43 25.78 0.55
CA ASN A 243 8.79 26.79 -0.28
C ASN A 243 7.84 27.63 0.59
N PRO A 244 8.38 28.46 1.50
CA PRO A 244 7.57 29.21 2.47
C PRO A 244 6.64 30.24 1.82
N SER A 245 6.97 30.71 0.62
CA SER A 245 6.17 31.66 -0.16
C SER A 245 5.09 31.01 -1.02
N ASP A 246 4.95 29.68 -0.97
CA ASP A 246 3.97 28.92 -1.76
C ASP A 246 4.04 29.20 -3.26
N ILE A 247 5.26 29.35 -3.79
CA ILE A 247 5.50 29.59 -5.21
C ILE A 247 4.93 28.42 -6.03
N TYR A 248 4.11 28.74 -7.03
CA TYR A 248 3.39 27.73 -7.81
C TYR A 248 4.28 27.05 -8.84
N GLU A 249 4.93 27.82 -9.71
CA GLU A 249 5.87 27.32 -10.71
C GLU A 249 7.29 27.24 -10.11
N GLY A 250 7.96 26.13 -10.33
CA GLY A 250 9.37 25.97 -9.93
C GLY A 250 10.31 26.62 -10.94
N ASN A 251 11.57 26.76 -10.57
CA ASN A 251 12.62 26.90 -11.57
C ASN A 251 13.01 25.48 -12.02
N ASP A 252 12.79 25.16 -13.30
CA ASP A 252 13.01 23.82 -13.86
C ASP A 252 14.50 23.40 -13.85
N GLU A 253 15.40 24.33 -13.53
CA GLU A 253 16.84 24.10 -13.42
C GLU A 253 17.26 23.30 -12.17
N GLN A 254 16.36 23.10 -11.20
CA GLN A 254 16.65 22.32 -9.99
C GLN A 254 16.25 20.86 -10.17
N GLU A 255 17.17 19.94 -9.83
CA GLU A 255 16.93 18.49 -9.82
C GLU A 255 15.78 18.07 -8.89
N VAL A 256 15.50 18.85 -7.84
CA VAL A 256 14.36 18.66 -6.94
C VAL A 256 13.54 19.94 -6.84
N SER A 257 12.29 19.88 -7.27
CA SER A 257 11.36 21.00 -7.19
C SER A 257 10.43 20.91 -5.97
N TRP A 258 10.39 21.99 -5.21
CA TRP A 258 9.45 22.22 -4.09
C TRP A 258 8.28 23.14 -4.47
N SER A 259 8.05 23.33 -5.77
CA SER A 259 6.95 24.13 -6.29
C SER A 259 5.59 23.50 -5.98
N ARG A 260 4.53 24.31 -5.90
CA ARG A 260 3.17 23.78 -5.69
C ARG A 260 2.67 23.00 -6.90
N ARG A 261 3.15 23.31 -8.11
CA ARG A 261 2.91 22.49 -9.30
C ARG A 261 3.45 21.07 -9.13
N THR A 262 4.71 20.91 -8.74
CA THR A 262 5.31 19.58 -8.49
C THR A 262 4.59 18.82 -7.38
N PHE A 263 4.15 19.51 -6.32
CA PHE A 263 3.29 18.88 -5.30
C PHE A 263 1.99 18.35 -5.91
N ARG A 264 1.32 19.16 -6.74
CA ARG A 264 0.06 18.79 -7.37
C ARG A 264 0.21 17.65 -8.37
N GLU A 265 1.26 17.69 -9.18
CA GLU A 265 1.51 16.70 -10.23
C GLU A 265 2.05 15.38 -9.69
N ASN A 266 2.78 15.36 -8.57
CA ASN A 266 3.41 14.12 -8.07
C ASN A 266 2.76 13.57 -6.79
N ILE A 267 2.40 14.42 -5.83
CA ILE A 267 1.99 13.94 -4.50
C ILE A 267 0.49 13.64 -4.46
N ILE A 268 -0.32 14.51 -5.06
CA ILE A 268 -1.77 14.35 -5.08
C ILE A 268 -2.21 13.07 -5.81
N PRO A 269 -1.74 12.75 -7.04
CA PRO A 269 -2.12 11.50 -7.69
C PRO A 269 -1.64 10.28 -6.90
N ALA A 270 -0.43 10.32 -6.33
CA ALA A 270 0.08 9.23 -5.52
C ALA A 270 -0.82 8.97 -4.29
N CYS A 271 -1.23 10.02 -3.59
CA CYS A 271 -2.13 9.91 -2.43
C CYS A 271 -3.55 9.53 -2.83
N ALA A 272 -4.04 9.95 -3.99
CA ALA A 272 -5.33 9.53 -4.52
C ALA A 272 -5.33 8.02 -4.83
N ALA A 273 -4.25 7.49 -5.43
CA ALA A 273 -4.07 6.06 -5.65
C ALA A 273 -4.04 5.27 -4.33
N ILE A 274 -3.29 5.75 -3.35
CA ILE A 274 -3.25 5.16 -2.00
C ILE A 274 -4.65 5.18 -1.35
N MET A 275 -5.45 6.23 -1.52
CA MET A 275 -6.80 6.26 -0.96
C MET A 275 -7.68 5.13 -1.52
N LEU A 276 -7.50 4.78 -2.80
CA LEU A 276 -8.32 3.76 -3.47
C LEU A 276 -7.92 2.33 -3.15
N HIS A 277 -6.67 2.07 -2.76
CA HIS A 277 -6.18 0.70 -2.71
C HIS A 277 -6.87 -0.16 -1.64
N ASP A 278 -7.43 0.44 -0.57
CA ASP A 278 -8.24 -0.25 0.45
C ASP A 278 -9.77 0.05 0.31
N ALA A 279 -10.19 0.62 -0.83
CA ALA A 279 -11.62 0.81 -1.08
C ALA A 279 -12.31 -0.57 -1.21
N HIS A 280 -13.39 -0.78 -0.44
CA HIS A 280 -14.17 -2.03 -0.46
C HIS A 280 -14.68 -2.36 -1.87
N LYS A 281 -14.68 -3.66 -2.21
CA LYS A 281 -15.21 -4.22 -3.47
C LYS A 281 -16.62 -3.73 -3.84
N THR A 282 -17.48 -3.49 -2.85
CA THR A 282 -18.85 -3.00 -3.08
C THR A 282 -18.92 -1.56 -3.59
N ASN A 283 -17.87 -0.77 -3.36
CA ASN A 283 -17.80 0.61 -3.84
C ASN A 283 -17.00 0.74 -5.14
N PHE A 284 -16.33 -0.34 -5.56
CA PHE A 284 -15.25 -0.23 -6.52
C PHE A 284 -14.92 -1.59 -7.15
N ASP A 285 -15.28 -1.74 -8.42
CA ASP A 285 -14.93 -2.89 -9.23
C ASP A 285 -13.55 -2.68 -9.85
N LEU A 286 -12.66 -3.67 -9.75
CA LEU A 286 -11.31 -3.64 -10.31
C LEU A 286 -11.34 -3.42 -11.83
N ASN A 287 -12.38 -3.92 -12.49
CA ASN A 287 -12.58 -3.74 -13.93
C ASN A 287 -12.75 -2.25 -14.31
N LYS A 288 -13.09 -1.38 -13.36
CA LYS A 288 -13.30 0.06 -13.62
C LYS A 288 -12.02 0.88 -13.57
N ILE A 289 -10.91 0.36 -13.05
CA ILE A 289 -9.63 1.05 -13.20
C ILE A 289 -8.99 0.57 -14.48
N ASP A 290 -8.86 1.47 -15.43
CA ASP A 290 -8.11 1.22 -16.64
C ASP A 290 -6.63 1.57 -16.43
N LYS A 291 -5.71 0.69 -16.82
CA LYS A 291 -4.26 0.91 -16.65
C LYS A 291 -3.73 2.05 -17.50
N ASP A 292 -4.39 2.37 -18.62
CA ASP A 292 -3.98 3.38 -19.57
C ASP A 292 -4.50 4.77 -19.16
N VAL A 293 -5.64 4.81 -18.46
CA VAL A 293 -6.24 6.05 -17.92
C VAL A 293 -5.75 6.34 -16.49
N ALA A 294 -5.65 5.32 -15.65
CA ALA A 294 -5.37 5.43 -14.23
C ALA A 294 -4.26 4.44 -13.79
N PRO A 295 -3.03 4.58 -14.33
CA PRO A 295 -1.96 3.61 -14.16
C PRO A 295 -1.54 3.41 -12.70
N LEU A 296 -1.46 4.49 -11.91
CA LEU A 296 -1.04 4.42 -10.51
C LEU A 296 -1.99 3.60 -9.62
N PRO A 297 -3.30 3.91 -9.52
CA PRO A 297 -4.21 3.12 -8.70
C PRO A 297 -4.37 1.70 -9.24
N TRP A 298 -4.32 1.51 -10.57
CA TRP A 298 -4.35 0.18 -11.17
C TRP A 298 -3.15 -0.65 -10.70
N LEU A 299 -1.94 -0.11 -10.87
CA LEU A 299 -0.70 -0.80 -10.54
C LEU A 299 -0.59 -1.08 -9.04
N LEU A 300 -0.91 -0.10 -8.20
CA LEU A 300 -0.89 -0.31 -6.74
C LEU A 300 -1.82 -1.45 -6.35
N ARG A 301 -3.05 -1.44 -6.87
CA ARG A 301 -4.06 -2.43 -6.51
C ARG A 301 -3.68 -3.83 -6.99
N VAL A 302 -3.13 -3.95 -8.20
CA VAL A 302 -2.62 -5.21 -8.73
C VAL A 302 -1.44 -5.68 -7.88
N CYS A 303 -0.41 -4.84 -7.72
CA CYS A 303 0.78 -5.24 -6.99
C CYS A 303 0.49 -5.61 -5.54
N ASP A 304 -0.31 -4.81 -4.82
CA ASP A 304 -0.70 -5.10 -3.44
C ASP A 304 -1.48 -6.43 -3.29
N ALA A 305 -2.36 -6.73 -4.25
CA ALA A 305 -3.11 -7.99 -4.25
C ALA A 305 -2.23 -9.22 -4.54
N LEU A 306 -1.27 -9.07 -5.47
CA LEU A 306 -0.41 -10.17 -5.91
C LEU A 306 0.76 -10.41 -4.94
N GLN A 307 1.34 -9.33 -4.40
CA GLN A 307 2.50 -9.36 -3.53
C GLN A 307 2.14 -9.91 -2.15
N ASP A 308 2.47 -11.18 -1.94
CA ASP A 308 2.29 -11.86 -0.65
C ASP A 308 3.34 -12.94 -0.41
N TRP A 309 4.27 -13.11 -1.36
CA TRP A 309 5.43 -13.98 -1.17
C TRP A 309 6.42 -13.34 -0.21
N ASP A 310 7.17 -14.17 0.47
CA ASP A 310 8.19 -13.79 1.46
C ASP A 310 7.68 -12.88 2.58
N ARG A 311 6.37 -12.83 2.80
CA ARG A 311 5.74 -12.01 3.83
C ARG A 311 5.65 -12.80 5.14
N PRO A 312 6.40 -12.43 6.20
CA PRO A 312 6.33 -13.12 7.48
C PRO A 312 4.91 -13.05 8.06
N ARG A 313 4.47 -14.15 8.69
CA ARG A 313 3.20 -14.28 9.39
C ARG A 313 3.41 -15.03 10.71
N ALA A 314 2.49 -14.93 11.66
CA ALA A 314 2.58 -15.79 12.82
C ALA A 314 2.46 -17.27 12.43
N GLY A 315 3.36 -18.07 12.98
CA GLY A 315 3.53 -19.49 12.62
C GLY A 315 4.42 -19.74 11.39
N SER A 316 4.71 -18.74 10.55
CA SER A 316 5.68 -18.85 9.45
C SER A 316 6.52 -17.58 9.32
N ARG A 317 7.74 -17.61 9.85
CA ARG A 317 8.67 -16.46 9.82
C ARG A 317 9.13 -16.08 8.41
N GLN A 318 9.09 -17.02 7.47
CA GLN A 318 9.54 -16.82 6.09
C GLN A 318 8.38 -16.49 5.12
N GLY A 319 7.13 -16.77 5.48
CA GLY A 319 6.00 -16.65 4.55
C GLY A 319 5.93 -17.82 3.56
N ILE A 320 5.34 -17.59 2.39
CA ILE A 320 5.34 -18.54 1.27
C ILE A 320 6.37 -18.03 0.26
N THR A 321 7.30 -18.88 -0.18
CA THR A 321 8.36 -18.47 -1.11
C THR A 321 7.81 -18.09 -2.48
N ALA A 322 8.47 -17.15 -3.16
CA ALA A 322 8.09 -16.68 -4.49
C ALA A 322 8.04 -17.80 -5.55
N GLU A 323 8.81 -18.88 -5.39
CA GLU A 323 8.80 -20.06 -6.26
C GLU A 323 7.43 -20.74 -6.38
N ASN A 324 6.59 -20.59 -5.37
CA ASN A 324 5.25 -21.15 -5.36
C ASN A 324 4.21 -20.30 -6.12
N TYR A 325 4.66 -19.21 -6.75
CA TYR A 325 3.81 -18.28 -7.46
C TYR A 325 4.10 -18.27 -8.95
N LEU A 326 3.03 -18.20 -9.74
CA LEU A 326 3.07 -18.03 -11.18
C LEU A 326 2.18 -16.86 -11.56
N ILE A 327 2.75 -15.90 -12.28
CA ILE A 327 2.00 -14.78 -12.88
C ILE A 327 1.98 -15.00 -14.39
N GLY A 328 0.81 -15.36 -14.93
CA GLY A 328 0.60 -15.47 -16.37
C GLY A 328 0.04 -14.16 -16.89
N ILE A 329 0.59 -13.63 -17.96
CA ILE A 329 0.07 -12.45 -18.67
C ILE A 329 -0.27 -12.92 -20.07
N HIS A 330 -1.53 -12.85 -20.46
CA HIS A 330 -1.97 -13.26 -21.80
C HIS A 330 -3.16 -12.41 -22.23
N ASP A 331 -3.15 -11.93 -23.46
CA ASP A 331 -4.28 -11.21 -24.10
C ASP A 331 -4.92 -10.10 -23.24
N GLY A 332 -4.09 -9.36 -22.49
CA GLY A 332 -4.53 -8.29 -21.59
C GLY A 332 -4.92 -8.73 -20.19
N PHE A 333 -4.95 -10.04 -19.91
CA PHE A 333 -5.27 -10.66 -18.62
C PHE A 333 -4.02 -10.94 -17.78
N ILE A 334 -4.20 -10.98 -16.45
CA ILE A 334 -3.17 -11.37 -15.47
C ILE A 334 -3.66 -12.55 -14.63
N ASP A 335 -3.24 -13.77 -14.96
CA ASP A 335 -3.47 -14.93 -14.12
C ASP A 335 -2.48 -14.97 -12.95
N PHE A 336 -2.97 -15.27 -11.76
CA PHE A 336 -2.14 -15.36 -10.57
C PHE A 336 -2.38 -16.65 -9.79
N ARG A 337 -1.48 -17.62 -9.98
CA ARG A 337 -1.58 -18.93 -9.33
C ARG A 337 -0.72 -18.95 -8.08
N CYS A 338 -1.27 -19.51 -7.00
CA CYS A 338 -0.63 -19.61 -5.69
C CYS A 338 -1.06 -20.87 -4.93
N PRO A 339 -0.35 -21.26 -3.84
CA PRO A 339 -0.72 -22.44 -3.05
C PRO A 339 -2.09 -22.32 -2.38
N LEU A 340 -2.82 -23.44 -2.34
CA LEU A 340 -4.17 -23.57 -1.75
C LEU A 340 -4.29 -23.11 -0.29
N SER A 341 -3.23 -23.23 0.50
CA SER A 341 -3.19 -22.74 1.88
C SER A 341 -3.49 -21.23 1.97
N ARG A 342 -3.22 -20.47 0.89
CA ARG A 342 -3.52 -19.05 0.77
C ARG A 342 -5.00 -18.77 0.49
N VAL A 343 -5.65 -19.55 -0.39
CA VAL A 343 -7.06 -19.34 -0.81
C VAL A 343 -8.01 -19.35 0.39
N LYS A 344 -7.80 -20.29 1.33
CA LYS A 344 -8.60 -20.39 2.56
C LYS A 344 -8.48 -19.18 3.49
N SER A 345 -7.36 -18.45 3.48
CA SER A 345 -7.13 -17.30 4.37
C SER A 345 -7.65 -15.95 3.84
N ILE A 346 -7.94 -15.86 2.54
CA ILE A 346 -8.38 -14.63 1.88
C ILE A 346 -9.91 -14.61 1.70
N TRP A 347 -10.55 -15.79 1.59
CA TRP A 347 -11.98 -15.93 1.30
C TRP A 347 -12.59 -17.08 2.14
N GLU A 348 -12.75 -16.88 3.46
CA GLU A 348 -13.30 -17.91 4.37
C GLU A 348 -14.79 -18.21 4.16
N GLU A 349 -15.54 -17.46 3.33
CA GLU A 349 -17.02 -17.59 3.33
C GLU A 349 -17.66 -18.38 2.17
N ASP A 350 -17.02 -18.64 1.01
CA ASP A 350 -17.77 -19.23 -0.14
C ASP A 350 -16.95 -20.12 -1.10
N LEU A 351 -16.28 -21.19 -0.65
CA LEU A 351 -15.66 -22.15 -1.59
C LEU A 351 -15.96 -23.62 -1.29
N ASP A 352 -16.74 -24.23 -2.18
CA ASP A 352 -17.06 -25.66 -2.26
C ASP A 352 -15.79 -26.51 -2.54
N PRO A 353 -15.63 -27.71 -1.96
CA PRO A 353 -14.35 -28.42 -1.88
C PRO A 353 -14.17 -29.42 -3.02
N ILE A 354 -13.80 -28.99 -4.23
CA ILE A 354 -13.36 -29.91 -5.30
C ILE A 354 -12.18 -29.31 -6.10
N LYS A 355 -11.10 -30.10 -6.16
CA LYS A 355 -9.95 -30.20 -7.12
C LYS A 355 -9.25 -28.91 -7.60
N GLU A 356 -7.92 -28.90 -7.45
CA GLU A 356 -6.95 -27.94 -8.03
C GLU A 356 -7.50 -26.55 -8.40
N LYS A 357 -7.85 -25.76 -7.38
CA LYS A 357 -8.29 -24.37 -7.59
C LYS A 357 -7.09 -23.44 -7.59
N CYS A 358 -6.50 -23.22 -8.77
CA CYS A 358 -5.71 -22.04 -9.05
C CYS A 358 -6.63 -20.81 -8.99
N MET A 359 -6.21 -19.74 -8.29
CA MET A 359 -6.86 -18.44 -8.45
C MET A 359 -6.45 -17.88 -9.82
N SER A 360 -7.38 -17.31 -10.56
CA SER A 360 -7.09 -16.52 -11.76
C SER A 360 -7.79 -15.18 -11.56
N ILE A 361 -7.04 -14.08 -11.62
CA ILE A 361 -7.59 -12.73 -11.44
C ILE A 361 -7.72 -12.12 -12.83
N HIS A 362 -8.86 -12.33 -13.48
CA HIS A 362 -9.08 -11.76 -14.80
C HIS A 362 -9.25 -10.24 -14.69
N ILE A 363 -8.20 -9.51 -15.07
CA ILE A 363 -8.25 -8.06 -15.28
C ILE A 363 -8.32 -7.88 -16.79
N ALA A 364 -9.53 -7.75 -17.32
CA ALA A 364 -9.70 -7.43 -18.74
C ALA A 364 -9.39 -5.94 -18.95
N PRO A 365 -8.82 -5.54 -20.10
CA PRO A 365 -8.99 -4.17 -20.60
C PRO A 365 -10.49 -3.87 -20.64
N ASN A 366 -10.92 -2.65 -20.33
CA ASN A 366 -12.32 -2.30 -20.56
C ASN A 366 -12.63 -2.52 -22.05
N ASP A 367 -13.68 -3.29 -22.34
CA ASP A 367 -14.19 -3.46 -23.69
C ASP A 367 -14.39 -2.07 -24.32
N GLN A 368 -13.83 -1.89 -25.53
CA GLN A 368 -14.09 -0.71 -26.36
C GLN A 368 -15.57 -0.59 -26.74
#